data_AF-A0AB74BD09-F1
#
_entry.id   AF-A0AB74BD09-F1
#
_cell.length_a   1.000
_cell.length_b   1.000
_cell.length_c   1.000
_cell.angle_alpha   90.00
_cell.angle_beta   90.00
_cell.angle_gamma   90.00
#
_symmetry.space_group_name_H-M   'P 1'
#
loop_
_entity.id
_entity.type
_entity.pdbx_description
1 polymer ?
#
loop_
_entity_poly.entity_id
_entity_poly.type
_entity_poly.pdbx_seq_one_letter_code
_entity_poly.pdbx_strand_id
1 'polypeptide(L)'
;MPTFRGPLERNLSGLSCFFGKESGHYDALRRVPGRIRARWPVRLTQTSKVQNDPAFGFAGLMLPATEIREFAIYFYKLKCQLLDFDLANNNPKNLPAYQWEKKGSHLYTLQNVTKYAQLRRSTFRLLSHIEKIGGHVFYTGEHKTTDPDAHDSTETFKRQLLQSVRKIDRFCAQSGSTFMLMLDEQRAGNEWRETNVEVCTLAMFEDASEKCRALIEPPIQAESHLFQTIQCADWICGLIGRLTALLVAPDEYPELEPFDKYFSERIANVIIACSGLEHQKTAEIPAEQAGDTMPDAAGELAGE
;
A
#
# COMPACT_ATOMS: atom_id res chain seq x y z
N MET A 1 30.37 43.16 -7.35
CA MET A 1 29.82 41.80 -7.14
C MET A 1 29.74 41.52 -5.65
N PRO A 2 28.56 41.33 -5.06
CA PRO A 2 28.43 40.86 -3.68
C PRO A 2 28.42 39.32 -3.65
N THR A 3 29.33 38.72 -2.89
CA THR A 3 29.37 37.26 -2.66
C THR A 3 28.51 36.91 -1.45
N PHE A 4 27.33 36.34 -1.68
CA PHE A 4 26.55 35.66 -0.63
C PHE A 4 27.00 34.20 -0.50
N ARG A 5 27.46 33.81 0.68
CA ARG A 5 27.75 32.41 1.06
C ARG A 5 26.91 32.02 2.28
N GLY A 6 25.95 31.12 2.07
CA GLY A 6 25.33 30.28 3.11
C GLY A 6 24.42 30.99 4.13
N PRO A 7 23.64 30.23 4.93
CA PRO A 7 23.62 28.77 5.00
C PRO A 7 22.53 28.15 4.10
N LEU A 8 22.89 27.09 3.36
CA LEU A 8 21.95 26.34 2.52
C LEU A 8 22.14 24.84 2.74
N GLU A 9 21.93 24.40 3.98
CA GLU A 9 21.72 23.00 4.35
C GLU A 9 20.31 22.82 4.89
N ARG A 10 19.32 22.89 3.98
CA ARG A 10 18.13 22.05 4.13
C ARG A 10 18.47 20.75 3.43
N ASN A 11 18.75 19.70 4.20
CA ASN A 11 18.73 18.34 3.67
C ASN A 11 17.30 18.04 3.22
N LEU A 12 17.02 18.24 1.93
CA LEU A 12 15.77 17.85 1.30
C LEU A 12 15.78 16.33 1.13
N SER A 13 15.48 15.61 2.21
CA SER A 13 15.19 14.18 2.17
C SER A 13 13.86 13.95 1.46
N GLY A 14 13.92 13.86 0.14
CA GLY A 14 12.81 13.35 -0.66
C GLY A 14 12.67 11.84 -0.47
N LEU A 15 11.44 11.37 -0.30
CA LEU A 15 11.04 9.97 -0.35
C LEU A 15 10.30 9.70 -1.67
N SER A 16 10.36 8.49 -2.22
CA SER A 16 9.47 8.05 -3.29
C SER A 16 8.64 6.87 -2.83
N CYS A 17 7.32 7.03 -2.95
CA CYS A 17 6.34 6.05 -2.51
C CYS A 17 5.81 5.32 -3.74
N PHE A 18 5.92 3.99 -3.75
CA PHE A 18 5.49 3.15 -4.87
C PHE A 18 4.35 2.26 -4.42
N PHE A 19 3.19 2.37 -5.08
CA PHE A 19 1.99 1.58 -4.77
C PHE A 19 1.89 0.40 -5.73
N GLY A 20 1.73 -0.80 -5.17
CA GLY A 20 1.32 -1.98 -5.93
C GLY A 20 -0.18 -2.24 -5.76
N LYS A 21 -0.78 -3.02 -6.65
CA LYS A 21 -2.19 -3.41 -6.57
C LYS A 21 -2.35 -4.82 -6.00
N GLU A 22 -3.35 -5.00 -5.15
CA GLU A 22 -3.86 -6.34 -4.84
C GLU A 22 -4.80 -6.84 -5.96
N SER A 23 -4.49 -8.02 -6.51
CA SER A 23 -5.21 -8.59 -7.65
C SER A 23 -6.52 -9.27 -7.25
N GLY A 24 -7.53 -8.47 -6.89
CA GLY A 24 -8.92 -8.94 -6.79
C GLY A 24 -9.59 -9.07 -8.17
N HIS A 25 -10.11 -10.26 -8.49
CA HIS A 25 -10.99 -10.45 -9.64
C HIS A 25 -12.40 -9.90 -9.30
N TYR A 26 -12.97 -9.10 -10.20
CA TYR A 26 -14.35 -8.64 -10.10
C TYR A 26 -15.26 -9.57 -10.90
N ASP A 27 -16.12 -10.35 -10.22
CA ASP A 27 -17.27 -11.04 -10.83
C ASP A 27 -18.32 -11.43 -9.75
N ALA A 28 -19.57 -11.66 -10.16
CA ALA A 28 -20.76 -11.32 -9.35
C ALA A 28 -21.53 -12.47 -8.63
N LEU A 29 -22.20 -12.09 -7.52
CA LEU A 29 -23.47 -12.59 -6.93
C LEU A 29 -23.67 -14.10 -6.56
N ARG A 30 -23.94 -14.38 -5.25
CA ARG A 30 -25.23 -14.95 -4.69
C ARG A 30 -25.17 -15.36 -3.19
N ARG A 31 -26.34 -15.30 -2.52
CA ARG A 31 -26.63 -15.51 -1.06
C ARG A 31 -26.86 -17.00 -0.66
N VAL A 32 -26.75 -17.40 0.64
CA VAL A 32 -27.82 -17.85 1.63
C VAL A 32 -27.22 -18.30 3.04
N PRO A 33 -27.97 -18.57 4.17
CA PRO A 33 -27.61 -18.08 5.53
C PRO A 33 -27.68 -19.06 6.76
N GLY A 34 -27.44 -18.54 8.00
CA GLY A 34 -27.40 -19.21 9.33
C GLY A 34 -25.99 -19.37 9.95
N ARG A 35 -25.48 -18.46 10.82
CA ARG A 35 -25.65 -18.28 12.30
C ARG A 35 -24.91 -19.28 13.23
N ILE A 36 -24.33 -18.91 14.40
CA ILE A 36 -23.84 -17.60 14.96
C ILE A 36 -23.10 -17.83 16.32
N ARG A 37 -22.30 -16.85 16.82
CA ARG A 37 -21.80 -16.66 18.23
C ARG A 37 -20.81 -17.70 18.79
N ALA A 38 -19.96 -17.45 19.80
CA ALA A 38 -19.33 -16.24 20.41
C ALA A 38 -17.99 -16.68 21.12
N ARG A 39 -17.12 -15.87 21.77
CA ARG A 39 -17.22 -14.48 22.28
C ARG A 39 -15.84 -13.78 22.48
N TRP A 40 -15.32 -13.10 21.46
CA TRP A 40 -14.47 -11.88 21.55
C TRP A 40 -14.99 -10.91 20.46
N PRO A 41 -14.76 -9.58 20.52
CA PRO A 41 -15.72 -8.61 19.99
C PRO A 41 -15.93 -8.68 18.47
N VAL A 42 -17.21 -8.68 18.08
CA VAL A 42 -17.76 -8.74 16.71
C VAL A 42 -17.39 -9.98 15.89
N ARG A 43 -18.20 -11.04 16.04
CA ARG A 43 -18.34 -12.08 15.01
C ARG A 43 -19.36 -11.65 13.96
N LEU A 44 -18.99 -11.78 12.70
CA LEU A 44 -19.93 -12.09 11.62
C LEU A 44 -19.53 -13.43 11.02
N THR A 45 -20.36 -14.45 11.24
CA THR A 45 -20.34 -15.64 10.38
C THR A 45 -21.07 -15.27 9.08
N GLN A 46 -20.52 -15.58 7.90
CA GLN A 46 -21.08 -16.66 7.06
C GLN A 46 -20.39 -16.89 5.70
N THR A 47 -20.15 -18.18 5.44
CA THR A 47 -19.90 -18.83 4.15
C THR A 47 -20.80 -18.41 2.97
N SER A 48 -20.17 -17.94 1.89
CA SER A 48 -20.43 -18.45 0.53
C SER A 48 -19.19 -18.22 -0.32
N LYS A 49 -18.62 -19.28 -0.92
CA LYS A 49 -17.34 -19.21 -1.66
C LYS A 49 -17.40 -18.22 -2.83
N VAL A 50 -16.85 -17.03 -2.62
CA VAL A 50 -16.31 -16.15 -3.67
C VAL A 50 -14.88 -15.85 -3.25
N GLN A 51 -13.91 -16.07 -4.15
CA GLN A 51 -12.48 -16.09 -3.82
C GLN A 51 -11.89 -14.68 -3.81
N ASN A 52 -12.44 -13.81 -2.95
CA ASN A 52 -12.06 -12.41 -2.82
C ASN A 52 -11.37 -12.18 -1.48
N ASP A 53 -10.26 -11.45 -1.49
CA ASP A 53 -9.59 -11.01 -0.25
C ASP A 53 -10.59 -10.26 0.64
N PRO A 54 -10.67 -10.51 1.95
CA PRO A 54 -11.66 -9.86 2.80
C PRO A 54 -11.33 -8.39 3.10
N ALA A 55 -10.10 -7.93 2.82
CA ALA A 55 -9.71 -6.53 2.84
C ALA A 55 -9.76 -5.90 1.44
N PHE A 56 -9.83 -4.57 1.38
CA PHE A 56 -9.44 -3.78 0.22
C PHE A 56 -8.52 -2.65 0.67
N GLY A 57 -7.44 -2.39 -0.06
CA GLY A 57 -6.53 -1.31 0.28
C GLY A 57 -5.37 -1.15 -0.69
N PHE A 58 -4.44 -0.28 -0.29
CA PHE A 58 -3.15 -0.08 -0.94
C PHE A 58 -2.03 -0.50 -0.01
N ALA A 59 -0.97 -1.03 -0.62
CA ALA A 59 0.28 -1.28 0.06
C ALA A 59 1.43 -0.89 -0.87
N GLY A 60 2.65 -0.90 -0.33
CA GLY A 60 3.81 -0.57 -1.11
C GLY A 60 5.02 -0.22 -0.27
N LEU A 61 5.93 0.55 -0.87
CA LEU A 61 7.23 0.87 -0.30
C LEU A 61 7.59 2.34 -0.47
N MET A 62 8.27 2.88 0.54
CA MET A 62 8.80 4.23 0.59
C MET A 62 10.32 4.14 0.60
N LEU A 63 11.01 4.81 -0.32
CA LEU A 63 12.47 4.77 -0.44
C LEU A 63 13.06 6.19 -0.42
N PRO A 64 14.19 6.44 0.27
CA PRO A 64 14.92 7.70 0.11
C PRO A 64 15.32 7.93 -1.35
N ALA A 65 15.15 9.16 -1.83
CA ALA A 65 15.37 9.52 -3.23
C ALA A 65 16.79 9.22 -3.72
N THR A 66 17.78 9.29 -2.83
CA THR A 66 19.19 8.94 -3.09
C THR A 66 19.39 7.45 -3.35
N GLU A 67 18.55 6.58 -2.80
CA GLU A 67 18.71 5.12 -2.81
C GLU A 67 17.91 4.41 -3.91
N ILE A 68 16.94 5.09 -4.54
CA ILE A 68 16.01 4.49 -5.53
C ILE A 68 16.75 3.69 -6.61
N ARG A 69 17.82 4.25 -7.17
CA ARG A 69 18.57 3.63 -8.27
C ARG A 69 19.30 2.36 -7.83
N GLU A 70 20.00 2.41 -6.70
CA GLU A 70 20.73 1.25 -6.18
C GLU A 70 19.78 0.18 -5.65
N PHE A 71 18.66 0.57 -5.04
CA PHE A 71 17.58 -0.35 -4.68
C PHE A 71 16.97 -1.05 -5.91
N ALA A 72 16.72 -0.32 -7.01
CA ALA A 72 16.21 -0.91 -8.24
C ALA A 72 17.19 -1.95 -8.83
N ILE A 73 18.50 -1.64 -8.80
CA ILE A 73 19.57 -2.57 -9.22
C ILE A 73 19.66 -3.79 -8.28
N TYR A 74 19.54 -3.58 -6.97
CA TYR A 74 19.52 -4.64 -5.97
C TYR A 74 18.33 -5.58 -6.18
N PHE A 75 17.11 -5.02 -6.28
CA PHE A 75 15.88 -5.80 -6.47
C PHE A 75 15.92 -6.56 -7.78
N TYR A 76 16.39 -5.94 -8.88
CA TYR A 76 16.58 -6.63 -10.15
C TYR A 76 17.48 -7.87 -10.02
N LYS A 77 18.65 -7.72 -9.38
CA LYS A 77 19.57 -8.86 -9.12
C LYS A 77 18.93 -9.94 -8.27
N LEU A 78 18.21 -9.56 -7.21
CA LEU A 78 17.51 -10.48 -6.31
C LEU A 78 16.37 -11.23 -7.04
N LYS A 79 15.60 -10.52 -7.87
CA LYS A 79 14.53 -11.07 -8.72
C LYS A 79 15.08 -12.11 -9.68
N CYS A 80 16.13 -11.77 -10.44
CA CYS A 80 16.76 -12.69 -11.38
C CYS A 80 17.33 -13.93 -10.69
N GLN A 81 17.97 -13.78 -9.52
CA GLN A 81 18.46 -14.93 -8.74
C GLN A 81 17.34 -15.83 -8.20
N LEU A 82 16.23 -15.24 -7.74
CA LEU A 82 15.09 -15.99 -7.20
C LEU A 82 14.30 -16.72 -8.29
N LEU A 83 14.19 -16.11 -9.47
CA LEU A 83 13.31 -16.54 -10.56
C LEU A 83 14.06 -17.04 -11.80
N ASP A 84 15.34 -17.40 -11.67
CA ASP A 84 16.17 -17.95 -12.75
C ASP A 84 15.49 -19.14 -13.46
N PHE A 85 14.92 -20.08 -12.70
CA PHE A 85 14.12 -21.18 -13.24
C PHE A 85 12.88 -20.71 -14.00
N ASP A 86 12.15 -19.72 -13.48
CA ASP A 86 10.95 -19.17 -14.14
C ASP A 86 11.32 -18.37 -15.40
N LEU A 87 12.46 -17.67 -15.40
CA LEU A 87 12.98 -16.95 -16.56
C LEU A 87 13.39 -17.90 -17.69
N ALA A 88 13.93 -19.08 -17.35
CA ALA A 88 14.32 -20.10 -18.31
C ALA A 88 13.13 -20.94 -18.84
N ASN A 89 12.13 -21.23 -18.00
CA ASN A 89 11.08 -22.22 -18.32
C ASN A 89 9.67 -21.60 -18.47
N ASN A 90 9.40 -20.45 -17.84
CA ASN A 90 8.08 -19.79 -17.77
C ASN A 90 8.10 -18.41 -18.46
N ASN A 91 8.94 -18.25 -19.48
CA ASN A 91 9.07 -17.04 -20.30
C ASN A 91 8.82 -17.33 -21.80
N PRO A 92 7.59 -17.66 -22.21
CA PRO A 92 7.28 -18.10 -23.58
C PRO A 92 7.50 -17.02 -24.64
N LYS A 93 7.60 -15.75 -24.25
CA LYS A 93 7.89 -14.61 -25.12
C LYS A 93 9.39 -14.27 -25.21
N ASN A 94 10.25 -15.02 -24.50
CA ASN A 94 11.68 -14.76 -24.36
C ASN A 94 12.01 -13.29 -24.03
N LEU A 95 11.20 -12.68 -23.15
CA LEU A 95 11.40 -11.29 -22.74
C LEU A 95 12.70 -11.17 -21.93
N PRO A 96 13.47 -10.07 -22.09
CA PRO A 96 14.61 -9.83 -21.22
C PRO A 96 14.15 -9.68 -19.77
N ALA A 97 14.97 -10.13 -18.81
CA ALA A 97 14.55 -10.26 -17.41
C ALA A 97 14.10 -8.95 -16.74
N TYR A 98 14.46 -7.79 -17.29
CA TYR A 98 13.96 -6.49 -16.80
C TYR A 98 12.50 -6.24 -17.22
N GLN A 99 12.07 -6.73 -18.39
CA GLN A 99 10.68 -6.69 -18.89
C GLN A 99 9.81 -7.86 -18.40
N TRP A 100 10.42 -8.98 -18.02
CA TRP A 100 9.67 -10.14 -17.55
C TRP A 100 9.16 -9.94 -16.11
N GLU A 101 7.86 -10.16 -15.93
CA GLU A 101 7.16 -9.87 -14.67
C GLU A 101 6.52 -11.14 -14.06
N LYS A 102 6.84 -11.40 -12.79
CA LYS A 102 6.06 -12.28 -11.92
C LYS A 102 5.27 -11.38 -10.96
N LYS A 103 3.94 -11.53 -10.94
CA LYS A 103 3.06 -10.84 -10.00
C LYS A 103 3.23 -11.37 -8.57
N GLY A 104 3.16 -10.48 -7.58
CA GLY A 104 3.31 -10.76 -6.16
C GLY A 104 2.32 -11.81 -5.66
N SER A 105 1.05 -11.72 -6.07
CA SER A 105 0.01 -12.71 -5.72
C SER A 105 0.28 -14.13 -6.24
N HIS A 106 1.04 -14.25 -7.34
CA HIS A 106 1.52 -15.52 -7.91
C HIS A 106 2.88 -15.98 -7.34
N LEU A 107 3.67 -15.06 -6.78
CA LEU A 107 4.90 -15.40 -6.05
C LEU A 107 4.55 -15.90 -4.65
N TYR A 108 3.74 -15.14 -3.92
CA TYR A 108 3.29 -15.36 -2.54
C TYR A 108 2.02 -16.21 -2.49
N THR A 109 2.10 -17.41 -3.07
CA THR A 109 1.11 -18.48 -2.84
C THR A 109 1.51 -19.31 -1.61
N LEU A 110 0.52 -19.90 -0.93
CA LEU A 110 0.78 -20.81 0.20
C LEU A 110 1.73 -21.95 -0.16
N GLN A 111 1.56 -22.53 -1.35
CA GLN A 111 2.44 -23.58 -1.87
C GLN A 111 3.90 -23.09 -1.97
N ASN A 112 4.13 -21.91 -2.54
CA ASN A 112 5.47 -21.37 -2.72
C ASN A 112 6.12 -21.02 -1.37
N VAL A 113 5.39 -20.32 -0.49
CA VAL A 113 5.87 -19.92 0.83
C VAL A 113 6.18 -21.12 1.70
N THR A 114 5.40 -22.20 1.62
CA THR A 114 5.67 -23.44 2.36
C THR A 114 6.86 -24.20 1.77
N LYS A 115 6.84 -24.47 0.45
CA LYS A 115 7.79 -25.35 -0.23
C LYS A 115 9.19 -24.75 -0.41
N TYR A 116 9.30 -23.49 -0.81
CA TYR A 116 10.56 -22.90 -1.26
C TYR A 116 11.21 -22.01 -0.19
N ALA A 117 12.20 -22.56 0.51
CA ALA A 117 13.01 -21.80 1.46
C ALA A 117 13.78 -20.62 0.80
N GLN A 118 14.06 -20.72 -0.50
CA GLN A 118 14.67 -19.68 -1.32
C GLN A 118 13.80 -18.43 -1.40
N LEU A 119 12.48 -18.58 -1.59
CA LEU A 119 11.53 -17.46 -1.57
C LEU A 119 11.61 -16.74 -0.23
N ARG A 120 11.42 -17.48 0.88
CA ARG A 120 11.48 -16.93 2.24
C ARG A 120 12.79 -16.16 2.49
N ARG A 121 13.94 -16.77 2.17
CA ARG A 121 15.26 -16.13 2.33
C ARG A 121 15.43 -14.88 1.46
N SER A 122 14.96 -14.90 0.21
CA SER A 122 15.02 -13.73 -0.67
C SER A 122 14.12 -12.60 -0.18
N THR A 123 12.89 -12.89 0.27
CA THR A 123 12.01 -11.91 0.92
C THR A 123 12.65 -11.34 2.20
N PHE A 124 13.28 -12.16 3.04
CA PHE A 124 13.98 -11.68 4.24
C PHE A 124 15.13 -10.74 3.90
N ARG A 125 15.93 -11.07 2.87
CA ARG A 125 17.01 -10.22 2.37
C ARG A 125 16.47 -8.89 1.83
N LEU A 126 15.35 -8.92 1.11
CA LEU A 126 14.68 -7.74 0.59
C LEU A 126 14.21 -6.80 1.72
N LEU A 127 13.46 -7.32 2.70
CA LEU A 127 12.98 -6.52 3.84
C LEU A 127 14.15 -5.95 4.66
N SER A 128 15.17 -6.76 4.95
CA SER A 128 16.38 -6.29 5.66
C SER A 128 17.18 -5.25 4.87
N HIS A 129 17.07 -5.25 3.53
CA HIS A 129 17.71 -4.24 2.70
C HIS A 129 16.90 -2.93 2.68
N ILE A 130 15.57 -3.00 2.63
CA ILE A 130 14.66 -1.86 2.79
C ILE A 130 14.96 -1.15 4.12
N GLU A 131 14.99 -1.91 5.24
CA GLU A 131 15.37 -1.42 6.57
C GLU A 131 16.74 -0.71 6.55
N LYS A 132 17.76 -1.39 6.01
CA LYS A 132 19.14 -0.89 5.98
C LYS A 132 19.30 0.44 5.25
N ILE A 133 18.53 0.69 4.19
CA ILE A 133 18.62 1.94 3.41
C ILE A 133 17.71 3.05 3.93
N GLY A 134 17.07 2.88 5.10
CA GLY A 134 16.08 3.84 5.61
C GLY A 134 14.80 3.88 4.78
N GLY A 135 14.49 2.78 4.08
CA GLY A 135 13.21 2.60 3.40
C GLY A 135 12.18 1.97 4.33
N HIS A 136 10.91 2.11 3.95
CA HIS A 136 9.78 1.59 4.70
C HIS A 136 8.79 0.83 3.82
N VAL A 137 7.96 0.01 4.45
CA VAL A 137 6.72 -0.53 3.88
C VAL A 137 5.56 0.29 4.42
N PHE A 138 4.49 0.42 3.65
CA PHE A 138 3.22 0.93 4.16
C PHE A 138 2.06 0.03 3.71
N TYR A 139 0.96 0.06 4.47
CA TYR A 139 -0.34 -0.36 3.95
C TYR A 139 -1.49 0.44 4.57
N THR A 140 -2.59 0.56 3.85
CA THR A 140 -3.84 1.14 4.35
C THR A 140 -5.00 0.48 3.61
N GLY A 141 -6.01 0.06 4.36
CA GLY A 141 -7.17 -0.61 3.81
C GLY A 141 -8.37 -0.56 4.74
N GLU A 142 -9.47 -1.16 4.30
CA GLU A 142 -10.68 -1.39 5.08
C GLU A 142 -11.19 -2.82 4.87
N HIS A 143 -12.00 -3.33 5.81
CA HIS A 143 -12.83 -4.51 5.56
C HIS A 143 -13.80 -4.23 4.41
N LYS A 144 -13.98 -5.19 3.49
CA LYS A 144 -15.07 -5.12 2.51
C LYS A 144 -16.42 -5.25 3.20
N THR A 145 -17.37 -4.40 2.83
CA THR A 145 -18.77 -4.52 3.22
C THR A 145 -19.36 -5.83 2.74
N THR A 146 -20.19 -6.47 3.58
CA THR A 146 -20.88 -7.72 3.24
C THR A 146 -22.12 -7.51 2.37
N ASP A 147 -22.54 -6.26 2.14
CA ASP A 147 -23.66 -5.90 1.27
C ASP A 147 -23.15 -5.50 -0.13
N PRO A 148 -23.39 -6.31 -1.17
CA PRO A 148 -22.96 -6.00 -2.53
C PRO A 148 -23.72 -4.82 -3.15
N ASP A 149 -24.96 -4.56 -2.71
CA ASP A 149 -25.82 -3.54 -3.29
C ASP A 149 -25.46 -2.13 -2.78
N ALA A 150 -24.60 -2.04 -1.76
CA ALA A 150 -24.09 -0.79 -1.16
C ALA A 150 -22.59 -0.53 -1.44
N HIS A 151 -21.91 -1.36 -2.24
CA HIS A 151 -20.46 -1.29 -2.42
C HIS A 151 -20.05 -0.57 -3.72
N ASP A 152 -19.82 0.74 -3.64
CA ASP A 152 -19.12 1.48 -4.69
C ASP A 152 -17.61 1.22 -4.59
N SER A 153 -17.08 0.42 -5.54
CA SER A 153 -15.65 0.09 -5.62
C SER A 153 -14.78 1.29 -6.04
N THR A 154 -15.34 2.24 -6.79
CA THR A 154 -14.63 3.43 -7.27
C THR A 154 -14.46 4.42 -6.13
N GLU A 155 -15.53 4.75 -5.39
CA GLU A 155 -15.43 5.60 -4.20
C GLU A 155 -14.60 4.93 -3.08
N THR A 156 -14.68 3.61 -2.93
CA THR A 156 -13.80 2.88 -2.02
C THR A 156 -12.32 2.98 -2.44
N PHE A 157 -12.02 2.88 -3.75
CA PHE A 157 -10.68 3.12 -4.27
C PHE A 157 -10.20 4.56 -3.99
N LYS A 158 -10.99 5.58 -4.34
CA LYS A 158 -10.64 7.00 -4.13
C LYS A 158 -10.37 7.28 -2.64
N ARG A 159 -11.27 6.83 -1.76
CA ARG A 159 -11.15 6.95 -0.30
C ARG A 159 -9.85 6.33 0.21
N GLN A 160 -9.54 5.09 -0.18
CA GLN A 160 -8.34 4.40 0.27
C GLN A 160 -7.05 4.99 -0.29
N LEU A 161 -7.07 5.54 -1.52
CA LEU A 161 -5.94 6.25 -2.10
C LEU A 161 -5.65 7.52 -1.30
N LEU A 162 -6.68 8.36 -1.09
CA LEU A 162 -6.60 9.60 -0.32
C LEU A 162 -6.11 9.36 1.12
N GLN A 163 -6.65 8.34 1.80
CA GLN A 163 -6.19 7.97 3.14
C GLN A 163 -4.73 7.51 3.16
N SER A 164 -4.29 6.76 2.15
CA SER A 164 -2.88 6.35 2.01
C SER A 164 -1.97 7.57 1.81
N VAL A 165 -2.37 8.53 0.95
CA VAL A 165 -1.64 9.79 0.74
C VAL A 165 -1.54 10.59 2.03
N ARG A 166 -2.65 10.82 2.75
CA ARG A 166 -2.66 11.58 4.01
C ARG A 166 -1.84 10.92 5.11
N LYS A 167 -1.80 9.58 5.18
CA LYS A 167 -0.97 8.83 6.14
C LYS A 167 0.52 8.96 5.84
N ILE A 168 0.89 8.89 4.57
CA ILE A 168 2.27 9.12 4.09
C ILE A 168 2.67 10.58 4.31
N ASP A 169 1.80 11.54 4.02
CA ASP A 169 2.06 12.97 4.22
C ASP A 169 2.36 13.30 5.68
N ARG A 170 1.54 12.81 6.62
CA ARG A 170 1.76 12.97 8.06
C ARG A 170 3.09 12.35 8.52
N PHE A 171 3.46 11.18 7.98
CA PHE A 171 4.75 10.55 8.27
C PHE A 171 5.93 11.40 7.75
N CYS A 172 5.86 11.84 6.50
CA CYS A 172 6.88 12.70 5.88
C CYS A 172 7.00 14.05 6.59
N ALA A 173 5.89 14.68 6.96
CA ALA A 173 5.88 15.94 7.70
C ALA A 173 6.52 15.81 9.09
N GLN A 174 6.26 14.70 9.81
CA GLN A 174 6.90 14.41 11.10
C GLN A 174 8.42 14.17 10.96
N SER A 175 8.87 13.61 9.84
CA SER A 175 10.29 13.38 9.54
C SER A 175 10.96 14.54 8.78
N GLY A 176 10.30 15.70 8.65
CA GLY A 176 10.82 16.88 7.95
C GLY A 176 11.12 16.65 6.45
N SER A 177 10.51 15.62 5.88
CA SER A 177 10.76 15.10 4.54
C SER A 177 9.60 15.42 3.58
N THR A 178 9.87 15.37 2.29
CA THR A 178 8.83 15.47 1.24
C THR A 178 8.76 14.16 0.46
N PHE A 179 7.71 13.92 -0.31
CA PHE A 179 7.58 12.70 -1.11
C PHE A 179 6.95 12.90 -2.47
N MET A 180 7.34 12.02 -3.40
CA MET A 180 6.70 11.83 -4.69
C MET A 180 5.97 10.48 -4.71
N LEU A 181 4.81 10.44 -5.35
CA LEU A 181 3.97 9.25 -5.47
C LEU A 181 4.08 8.63 -6.86
N MET A 182 4.42 7.33 -6.92
CA MET A 182 4.37 6.51 -8.11
C MET A 182 3.31 5.40 -7.97
N LEU A 183 2.44 5.27 -8.95
CA LEU A 183 1.37 4.26 -9.00
C LEU A 183 1.59 3.32 -10.20
N ASP A 184 1.33 2.01 -10.02
CA ASP A 184 1.24 1.08 -11.15
C ASP A 184 0.01 1.42 -12.02
N GLU A 185 0.22 1.46 -13.34
CA GLU A 185 -0.81 1.84 -14.31
C GLU A 185 -2.05 0.92 -14.20
N GLN A 186 -3.21 1.54 -13.96
CA GLN A 186 -4.48 0.85 -14.00
C GLN A 186 -4.96 0.70 -15.45
N ARG A 187 -4.82 -0.50 -16.02
CA ARG A 187 -5.34 -0.86 -17.36
C ARG A 187 -6.89 -0.87 -17.48
N ALA A 188 -7.59 -0.22 -16.56
CA ALA A 188 -9.03 -0.09 -16.53
C ALA A 188 -9.56 1.12 -17.34
N GLY A 189 -8.69 1.85 -18.04
CA GLY A 189 -9.02 2.97 -18.93
C GLY A 189 -8.58 4.34 -18.39
N ASN A 190 -8.66 5.36 -19.25
CA ASN A 190 -8.18 6.72 -18.94
C ASN A 190 -8.87 7.35 -17.72
N GLU A 191 -10.14 7.03 -17.49
CA GLU A 191 -10.93 7.54 -16.36
C GLU A 191 -10.27 7.24 -15.00
N TRP A 192 -9.69 6.04 -14.82
CA TRP A 192 -8.92 5.69 -13.62
C TRP A 192 -7.60 6.44 -13.53
N ARG A 193 -6.98 6.77 -14.67
CA ARG A 193 -5.77 7.61 -14.70
C ARG A 193 -6.08 9.02 -14.24
N GLU A 194 -7.11 9.63 -14.80
CA GLU A 194 -7.58 10.98 -14.47
C GLU A 194 -8.04 11.05 -13.01
N THR A 195 -8.87 10.09 -12.55
CA THR A 195 -9.33 9.98 -11.15
C THR A 195 -8.16 9.94 -10.15
N ASN A 196 -7.11 9.15 -10.43
CA ASN A 196 -5.97 9.03 -9.52
C ASN A 196 -5.19 10.34 -9.41
N VAL A 197 -5.06 11.08 -10.52
CA VAL A 197 -4.43 12.41 -10.53
C VAL A 197 -5.30 13.42 -9.80
N GLU A 198 -6.60 13.45 -10.08
CA GLU A 198 -7.58 14.36 -9.46
C GLU A 198 -7.62 14.20 -7.94
N VAL A 199 -7.83 12.99 -7.41
CA VAL A 199 -7.92 12.72 -5.97
C VAL A 199 -6.67 13.22 -5.21
N CYS A 200 -5.48 12.96 -5.75
CA CYS A 200 -4.24 13.41 -5.13
C CYS A 200 -4.00 14.91 -5.32
N THR A 201 -4.47 15.50 -6.42
CA THR A 201 -4.42 16.96 -6.64
C THR A 201 -5.30 17.68 -5.63
N LEU A 202 -6.54 17.19 -5.43
CA LEU A 202 -7.45 17.69 -4.40
C LEU A 202 -6.77 17.64 -3.01
N ALA A 203 -6.13 16.52 -2.66
CA ALA A 203 -5.39 16.38 -1.40
C ALA A 203 -4.31 17.44 -1.17
N MET A 204 -3.73 18.05 -2.23
CA MET A 204 -2.73 19.12 -2.13
C MET A 204 -3.36 20.51 -1.95
N PHE A 205 -4.58 20.72 -2.45
CA PHE A 205 -5.28 22.02 -2.50
C PHE A 205 -6.50 22.12 -1.57
N GLU A 206 -6.77 21.10 -0.77
CA GLU A 206 -7.75 21.07 0.32
C GLU A 206 -7.51 22.15 1.40
N ASP A 207 -8.44 22.25 2.35
CA ASP A 207 -8.34 23.14 3.50
C ASP A 207 -7.05 22.98 4.31
N ALA A 208 -6.63 24.06 4.96
CA ALA A 208 -5.30 24.17 5.56
C ALA A 208 -4.98 23.15 6.66
N SER A 209 -6.00 22.49 7.23
CA SER A 209 -5.94 21.43 8.24
C SER A 209 -5.72 20.02 7.66
N GLU A 210 -6.23 19.72 6.47
CA GLU A 210 -6.16 18.39 5.85
C GLU A 210 -5.19 18.30 4.67
N LYS A 211 -4.79 19.45 4.08
CA LYS A 211 -3.93 19.47 2.90
C LYS A 211 -2.57 18.81 3.09
N CYS A 212 -2.21 17.97 2.14
CA CYS A 212 -0.94 17.26 2.05
C CYS A 212 0.16 18.24 1.59
N ARG A 213 1.04 18.63 2.52
CA ARG A 213 2.13 19.60 2.25
C ARG A 213 3.47 18.95 1.92
N ALA A 214 3.64 17.67 2.24
CA ALA A 214 4.84 16.90 1.95
C ALA A 214 4.77 16.23 0.58
N LEU A 215 3.57 16.00 0.02
CA LEU A 215 3.39 15.58 -1.37
C LEU A 215 3.86 16.70 -2.32
N ILE A 216 4.85 16.43 -3.17
CA ILE A 216 5.46 17.46 -4.02
C ILE A 216 4.68 17.75 -5.30
N GLU A 217 4.05 16.73 -5.87
CA GLU A 217 3.34 16.76 -7.16
C GLU A 217 2.27 15.65 -7.18
N PRO A 218 1.22 15.74 -8.01
CA PRO A 218 0.28 14.65 -8.26
C PRO A 218 0.98 13.36 -8.74
N PRO A 219 0.34 12.18 -8.60
CA PRO A 219 0.97 10.89 -8.81
C PRO A 219 1.45 10.67 -10.25
N ILE A 220 2.68 10.18 -10.37
CA ILE A 220 3.21 9.67 -11.63
C ILE A 220 2.72 8.22 -11.79
N GLN A 221 2.01 7.95 -12.88
CA GLN A 221 1.67 6.58 -13.26
C GLN A 221 2.74 6.00 -14.18
N ALA A 222 3.19 4.78 -13.87
CA ALA A 222 4.26 4.09 -14.56
C ALA A 222 4.01 2.57 -14.57
N GLU A 223 4.66 1.86 -15.48
CA GLU A 223 4.28 0.48 -15.80
C GLU A 223 5.16 -0.55 -15.05
N SER A 224 4.56 -1.41 -14.22
CA SER A 224 5.25 -2.46 -13.44
C SER A 224 6.31 -3.26 -14.21
N HIS A 225 6.02 -3.60 -15.48
CA HIS A 225 6.91 -4.38 -16.33
C HIS A 225 8.18 -3.65 -16.77
N LEU A 226 8.30 -2.33 -16.62
CA LEU A 226 9.52 -1.56 -16.90
C LEU A 226 10.20 -1.11 -15.60
N PHE A 227 9.42 -0.78 -14.57
CA PHE A 227 9.91 -0.20 -13.31
C PHE A 227 10.09 -1.25 -12.22
N GLN A 228 11.35 -1.61 -11.96
CA GLN A 228 11.71 -2.65 -10.97
C GLN A 228 11.24 -2.32 -9.54
N THR A 229 11.15 -1.03 -9.18
CA THR A 229 10.60 -0.56 -7.89
C THR A 229 9.09 -0.78 -7.80
N ILE A 230 8.34 -0.58 -8.90
CA ILE A 230 6.90 -0.84 -8.95
C ILE A 230 6.64 -2.35 -8.92
N GLN A 231 7.44 -3.16 -9.60
CA GLN A 231 7.37 -4.61 -9.46
C GLN A 231 7.68 -5.06 -8.01
N CYS A 232 8.62 -4.41 -7.33
CA CYS A 232 8.85 -4.66 -5.91
C CYS A 232 7.64 -4.25 -5.04
N ALA A 233 6.94 -3.16 -5.38
CA ALA A 233 5.72 -2.75 -4.69
C ALA A 233 4.60 -3.78 -4.87
N ASP A 234 4.37 -4.28 -6.09
CA ASP A 234 3.46 -5.39 -6.40
C ASP A 234 3.78 -6.67 -5.61
N TRP A 235 5.07 -6.98 -5.40
CA TRP A 235 5.50 -8.06 -4.51
C TRP A 235 5.17 -7.82 -3.05
N ILE A 236 5.41 -6.61 -2.53
CA ILE A 236 5.04 -6.24 -1.16
C ILE A 236 3.52 -6.30 -0.98
N CYS A 237 2.72 -5.83 -1.94
CA CYS A 237 1.26 -5.95 -1.90
C CYS A 237 0.79 -7.40 -1.87
N GLY A 238 1.35 -8.27 -2.72
CA GLY A 238 1.04 -9.70 -2.71
C GLY A 238 1.41 -10.43 -1.41
N LEU A 239 2.34 -9.88 -0.62
CA LEU A 239 2.67 -10.38 0.72
C LEU A 239 1.75 -9.79 1.80
N ILE A 240 1.56 -8.46 1.80
CA ILE A 240 0.69 -7.77 2.75
C ILE A 240 -0.73 -8.30 2.66
N GLY A 241 -1.28 -8.49 1.46
CA GLY A 241 -2.62 -9.06 1.23
C GLY A 241 -2.86 -10.37 1.98
N ARG A 242 -1.89 -11.30 1.94
CA ARG A 242 -1.95 -12.58 2.66
C ARG A 242 -1.92 -12.41 4.19
N LEU A 243 -1.17 -11.43 4.68
CA LEU A 243 -1.13 -11.09 6.11
C LEU A 243 -2.42 -10.41 6.56
N THR A 244 -2.98 -9.50 5.74
CA THR A 244 -4.26 -8.84 6.04
C THR A 244 -5.43 -9.79 5.97
N ALA A 245 -5.49 -10.71 5.00
CA ALA A 245 -6.54 -11.74 4.92
C ALA A 245 -6.60 -12.61 6.20
N LEU A 246 -5.43 -13.05 6.69
CA LEU A 246 -5.32 -13.80 7.95
C LEU A 246 -5.69 -12.95 9.16
N LEU A 247 -5.27 -11.69 9.21
CA LEU A 247 -5.58 -10.76 10.31
C LEU A 247 -7.10 -10.47 10.40
N VAL A 248 -7.74 -10.32 9.24
CA VAL A 248 -9.15 -9.97 9.08
C VAL A 248 -10.08 -11.14 9.36
N ALA A 249 -9.78 -12.30 8.78
CA ALA A 249 -10.63 -13.48 8.85
C ALA A 249 -9.80 -14.75 9.15
N PRO A 250 -9.20 -14.84 10.35
CA PRO A 250 -8.33 -15.96 10.73
C PRO A 250 -9.05 -17.31 10.75
N ASP A 251 -10.37 -17.30 10.99
CA ASP A 251 -11.23 -18.50 10.92
C ASP A 251 -11.51 -18.94 9.46
N GLU A 252 -11.40 -18.04 8.48
CA GLU A 252 -11.65 -18.33 7.05
C GLU A 252 -10.37 -18.62 6.27
N TYR A 253 -9.24 -18.07 6.70
CA TYR A 253 -7.92 -18.25 6.10
C TYR A 253 -6.85 -18.86 7.04
N PRO A 254 -7.17 -19.88 7.87
CA PRO A 254 -6.21 -20.45 8.82
C PRO A 254 -4.99 -21.09 8.14
N GLU A 255 -5.11 -21.47 6.86
CA GLU A 255 -4.00 -21.98 6.05
C GLU A 255 -2.93 -20.93 5.76
N LEU A 256 -3.20 -19.63 6.00
CA LEU A 256 -2.24 -18.55 5.83
C LEU A 256 -1.31 -18.34 7.05
N GLU A 257 -1.43 -19.11 8.14
CA GLU A 257 -0.48 -19.09 9.29
C GLU A 257 1.02 -19.04 8.89
N PRO A 258 1.48 -19.76 7.85
CA PRO A 258 2.88 -19.68 7.44
C PRO A 258 3.33 -18.29 6.99
N PHE A 259 2.42 -17.42 6.56
CA PHE A 259 2.75 -16.04 6.23
C PHE A 259 3.08 -15.23 7.48
N ASP A 260 2.24 -15.30 8.51
CA ASP A 260 2.47 -14.63 9.79
C ASP A 260 3.80 -15.09 10.42
N LYS A 261 3.92 -16.41 10.58
CA LYS A 261 5.09 -17.11 11.11
C LYS A 261 6.43 -16.72 10.48
N TYR A 262 6.46 -16.46 9.17
CA TYR A 262 7.70 -16.14 8.47
C TYR A 262 7.92 -14.64 8.25
N PHE A 263 6.86 -13.83 8.15
CA PHE A 263 6.98 -12.46 7.65
C PHE A 263 6.47 -11.36 8.60
N SER A 264 5.55 -11.61 9.53
CA SER A 264 4.94 -10.54 10.35
C SER A 264 5.96 -9.73 11.15
N GLU A 265 6.85 -10.39 11.91
CA GLU A 265 7.91 -9.72 12.67
C GLU A 265 8.83 -8.87 11.76
N ARG A 266 9.13 -9.37 10.55
CA ARG A 266 10.02 -8.68 9.60
C ARG A 266 9.34 -7.51 8.90
N ILE A 267 8.04 -7.60 8.66
CA ILE A 267 7.23 -6.48 8.18
C ILE A 267 7.11 -5.42 9.28
N ALA A 268 6.88 -5.82 10.53
CA ALA A 268 6.80 -4.91 11.67
C ALA A 268 8.05 -4.02 11.85
N ASN A 269 9.24 -4.51 11.51
CA ASN A 269 10.49 -3.73 11.57
C ASN A 269 10.60 -2.65 10.49
N VAL A 270 9.91 -2.78 9.34
CA VAL A 270 10.01 -1.84 8.21
C VAL A 270 8.73 -1.04 7.98
N ILE A 271 7.62 -1.40 8.60
CA ILE A 271 6.32 -0.77 8.36
C ILE A 271 6.23 0.62 9.03
N ILE A 272 5.66 1.61 8.33
CA ILE A 272 5.35 2.90 8.96
C ILE A 272 4.21 2.76 9.98
N ALA A 273 4.35 3.42 11.13
CA ALA A 273 3.44 3.26 12.28
C ALA A 273 1.97 3.68 12.03
N CYS A 274 1.71 4.49 11.00
CA CYS A 274 0.35 4.87 10.58
C CYS A 274 -0.32 3.85 9.63
N SER A 275 0.36 2.76 9.28
CA SER A 275 -0.22 1.66 8.50
C SER A 275 -1.26 0.90 9.33
N GLY A 276 -2.35 0.48 8.70
CA GLY A 276 -3.44 -0.17 9.42
C GLY A 276 -4.68 -0.39 8.57
N LEU A 277 -5.53 -1.30 9.06
CA LEU A 277 -6.90 -1.44 8.58
C LEU A 277 -7.81 -0.47 9.34
N GLU A 278 -8.48 0.41 8.60
CA GLU A 278 -9.55 1.23 9.13
C GLU A 278 -10.75 0.36 9.46
N HIS A 279 -11.26 0.50 10.68
CA HIS A 279 -12.63 0.06 10.96
C HIS A 279 -13.55 1.05 10.23
N GLN A 280 -14.46 0.55 9.40
CA GLN A 280 -15.48 1.41 8.81
C GLN A 280 -16.22 2.15 9.94
N LYS A 281 -16.13 3.49 9.97
CA LYS A 281 -16.92 4.32 10.87
C LYS A 281 -18.38 4.00 10.60
N THR A 282 -18.99 3.20 11.48
CA THR A 282 -20.40 2.81 11.38
C THR A 282 -21.28 3.93 11.92
N ALA A 283 -21.14 5.12 11.34
CA ALA A 283 -21.99 6.29 11.45
C ALA A 283 -21.42 7.39 10.54
N GLU A 284 -22.24 7.87 9.61
CA GLU A 284 -22.15 9.28 9.23
C GLU A 284 -22.52 10.08 10.48
N ILE A 285 -21.55 10.76 11.08
CA ILE A 285 -21.85 11.87 11.99
C ILE A 285 -22.02 13.08 11.06
N PRO A 286 -23.21 13.70 10.98
CA PRO A 286 -23.40 14.88 10.16
C PRO A 286 -22.39 15.97 10.55
N ALA A 287 -21.84 16.68 9.57
CA ALA A 287 -20.81 17.70 9.82
C ALA A 287 -21.24 18.76 10.86
N GLU A 288 -22.55 18.99 10.97
CA GLU A 288 -23.20 19.89 11.94
C GLU A 288 -23.01 19.47 13.42
N GLN A 289 -22.64 18.21 13.72
CA GLN A 289 -22.42 17.74 15.10
C GLN A 289 -20.94 17.64 15.50
N ALA A 290 -20.00 17.91 14.58
CA ALA A 290 -18.57 17.89 14.88
C ALA A 290 -18.02 19.23 15.44
N GLY A 291 -18.80 20.31 15.39
CA GLY A 291 -18.35 21.66 15.76
C GLY A 291 -18.41 22.00 17.26
N ASP A 292 -19.26 21.34 18.05
CA ASP A 292 -19.69 21.88 19.36
C ASP A 292 -18.88 21.39 20.59
N THR A 293 -17.78 20.65 20.43
CA THR A 293 -17.01 20.10 21.58
C THR A 293 -15.48 20.21 21.49
N MET A 294 -14.96 21.29 20.91
CA MET A 294 -13.59 21.75 21.22
C MET A 294 -13.58 23.27 21.43
N PRO A 295 -13.11 23.79 22.59
CA PRO A 295 -12.95 25.23 22.77
C PRO A 295 -11.77 25.73 21.92
N ASP A 296 -11.94 26.90 21.29
CA ASP A 296 -10.87 27.55 20.53
C ASP A 296 -9.61 27.72 21.37
N ALA A 297 -8.46 27.41 20.77
CA ALA A 297 -7.17 27.69 21.37
C ALA A 297 -6.94 29.21 21.36
N ALA A 298 -6.91 29.82 22.54
CA ALA A 298 -6.62 31.25 22.69
C ALA A 298 -5.18 31.57 22.23
N GLY A 299 -5.06 32.05 20.99
CA GLY A 299 -3.81 32.54 20.41
C GLY A 299 -4.12 33.55 19.32
N GLU A 300 -3.57 34.76 19.44
CA GLU A 300 -3.74 35.82 18.44
C GLU A 300 -3.13 35.40 17.09
N LEU A 301 -3.90 35.59 16.01
CA LEU A 301 -3.42 35.38 14.65
C LEU A 301 -2.41 36.48 14.30
N ALA A 302 -1.13 36.12 14.22
CA ALA A 302 -0.08 37.05 13.82
C ALA A 302 -0.09 37.28 12.30
N GLY A 303 -0.62 38.41 11.86
CA GLY A 303 -0.43 38.94 10.49
C GLY A 303 -1.63 39.67 9.89
N GLU A 304 -1.74 40.97 10.18
CA GLU A 304 -2.19 41.99 9.22
C GLU A 304 -0.95 42.66 8.58
#